data_AF-A0A1F6Y054-F1
#
_entry.id   AF-A0A1F6Y054-F1
#
_cell.length_a   1.000
_cell.length_b   1.000
_cell.length_c   1.000
_cell.angle_alpha   90.00
_cell.angle_beta   90.00
_cell.angle_gamma   90.00
#
_symmetry.space_group_name_H-M   'P 1'
#
loop_
_entity.id
_entity.type
_entity.pdbx_description
1 polymer ?
#
loop_
_entity_poly.entity_id
_entity_poly.type
_entity_poly.pdbx_seq_one_letter_code
_entity_poly.pdbx_strand_id
1 'polypeptide(L)'
;MFENSNINSENDLPKNNSEIKNFSAHLIEGVKPIMVCIGTPEDFQTVEIEHPEHREHLSNDFLLKDLKNLDWAKGTYDFKEGEDVLTAGPRIYAISPIDNSNKFSGGFGHCMGLIVAGIDKKTGENISFITHQPSSFSEDFTVDLKKRLNEMKERCRQGSVDAIIVGGISNSNELFKKIYVKTIHFLSKETRQTFGFEPVIVNGPKVLVPVTVDEVSFDNKNRRLYLIRSKVNSNIGSFVDSSFNKQNREMGTDFI
;
A
#
# COMPACT_ATOMS: atom_id res chain seq x y z
N MET A 1 3.58 -58.26 -36.57
CA MET A 1 4.81 -57.50 -36.30
C MET A 1 4.47 -56.03 -36.47
N PHE A 2 4.48 -55.31 -35.33
CA PHE A 2 4.50 -53.85 -35.10
C PHE A 2 3.33 -53.04 -35.68
N GLU A 3 2.26 -52.75 -34.93
CA GLU A 3 2.09 -51.82 -33.79
C GLU A 3 2.21 -50.31 -34.12
N ASN A 4 1.08 -49.66 -33.82
CA ASN A 4 0.72 -48.24 -33.73
C ASN A 4 1.83 -47.23 -33.36
N SER A 5 1.71 -46.03 -33.93
CA SER A 5 1.81 -44.79 -33.14
C SER A 5 0.95 -43.67 -33.73
N ASN A 6 -0.08 -43.31 -32.95
CA ASN A 6 -0.89 -42.11 -33.11
C ASN A 6 -0.04 -40.86 -32.83
N ILE A 7 -0.13 -39.88 -33.71
CA ILE A 7 0.42 -38.53 -33.49
C ILE A 7 -0.68 -37.71 -32.80
N ASN A 8 -0.69 -37.72 -31.47
CA ASN A 8 -1.31 -36.67 -30.67
C ASN A 8 -0.18 -35.74 -30.21
N SER A 9 -0.03 -34.59 -30.85
CA SER A 9 0.80 -33.50 -30.31
C SER A 9 -0.07 -32.66 -29.39
N GLU A 10 -0.25 -33.14 -28.15
CA GLU A 10 -0.66 -32.27 -27.05
C GLU A 10 0.48 -31.28 -26.81
N ASN A 11 0.18 -30.00 -27.01
CA ASN A 11 1.04 -28.90 -26.61
C ASN A 11 1.12 -28.90 -25.07
N ASP A 12 2.21 -29.46 -24.55
CA ASP A 12 2.69 -29.22 -23.18
C ASP A 12 3.05 -27.74 -23.04
N LEU A 13 2.04 -26.92 -22.76
CA LEU A 13 2.23 -25.59 -22.18
C LEU A 13 2.75 -25.80 -20.76
N PRO A 14 3.93 -25.28 -20.40
CA PRO A 14 4.42 -25.37 -19.04
C PRO A 14 3.43 -24.66 -18.12
N LYS A 15 2.74 -25.44 -17.29
CA LYS A 15 1.99 -24.96 -16.12
C LYS A 15 3.01 -24.39 -15.15
N ASN A 16 3.43 -23.15 -15.38
CA ASN A 16 4.07 -22.31 -14.38
C ASN A 16 3.01 -21.96 -13.34
N ASN A 17 2.71 -22.92 -12.46
CA ASN A 17 2.19 -22.64 -11.14
C ASN A 17 3.31 -21.96 -10.36
N SER A 18 3.54 -20.67 -10.63
CA SER A 18 4.25 -19.84 -9.69
C SER A 18 3.43 -19.86 -8.40
N GLU A 19 3.95 -20.50 -7.37
CA GLU A 19 3.39 -20.45 -6.02
C GLU A 19 3.01 -19.00 -5.72
N ILE A 20 1.70 -18.75 -5.56
CA ILE A 20 1.20 -17.47 -5.07
C ILE A 20 1.72 -17.37 -3.65
N LYS A 21 2.89 -16.74 -3.48
CA LYS A 21 3.45 -16.44 -2.15
C LYS A 21 2.39 -15.67 -1.37
N ASN A 22 1.96 -16.23 -0.24
CA ASN A 22 0.92 -15.65 0.61
C ASN A 22 1.41 -14.31 1.17
N PHE A 23 1.02 -13.20 0.54
CA PHE A 23 1.33 -11.83 0.96
C PHE A 23 0.87 -11.52 2.40
N SER A 24 0.05 -12.38 2.99
CA SER A 24 -0.52 -12.27 4.34
C SER A 24 0.06 -13.26 5.36
N ALA A 25 1.18 -13.95 5.08
CA ALA A 25 1.73 -14.98 5.99
C ALA A 25 2.09 -14.46 7.40
N HIS A 26 2.23 -13.15 7.56
CA HIS A 26 2.49 -12.50 8.85
C HIS A 26 1.22 -12.31 9.70
N LEU A 27 0.04 -12.50 9.13
CA LEU A 27 -1.25 -12.31 9.79
C LEU A 27 -1.71 -13.58 10.50
N ILE A 28 -2.22 -13.41 11.72
CA ILE A 28 -2.89 -14.51 12.45
C ILE A 28 -4.22 -14.87 11.78
N GLU A 29 -4.69 -16.08 12.05
CA GLU A 29 -5.96 -16.58 11.54
C GLU A 29 -7.14 -15.63 11.84
N GLY A 30 -8.01 -15.43 10.86
CA GLY A 30 -9.18 -14.56 10.96
C GLY A 30 -8.91 -13.08 10.69
N VAL A 31 -7.65 -12.63 10.61
CA VAL A 31 -7.31 -11.25 10.23
C VAL A 31 -7.19 -11.13 8.71
N LYS A 32 -8.02 -10.27 8.12
CA LYS A 32 -7.97 -9.98 6.68
C LYS A 32 -6.79 -9.06 6.36
N PRO A 33 -6.04 -9.29 5.28
CA PRO A 33 -5.06 -8.33 4.79
C PRO A 33 -5.74 -7.04 4.32
N ILE A 34 -4.96 -5.98 4.11
CA ILE A 34 -5.44 -4.78 3.44
C ILE A 34 -5.76 -5.12 1.98
N MET A 35 -7.04 -5.02 1.63
CA MET A 35 -7.51 -5.23 0.27
C MET A 35 -7.39 -3.93 -0.51
N VAL A 36 -6.88 -3.98 -1.74
CA VAL A 36 -6.69 -2.79 -2.57
C VAL A 36 -7.60 -2.84 -3.80
N CYS A 37 -8.42 -1.81 -3.94
CA CYS A 37 -9.18 -1.49 -5.14
C CYS A 37 -8.45 -0.38 -5.89
N ILE A 38 -8.09 -0.63 -7.15
CA ILE A 38 -7.35 0.32 -7.98
C ILE A 38 -8.20 0.60 -9.22
N GLY A 39 -8.37 1.88 -9.56
CA GLY A 39 -9.14 2.28 -10.72
C GLY A 39 -8.91 3.73 -11.12
N THR A 40 -9.48 4.09 -12.25
CA THR A 40 -9.62 5.46 -12.75
C THR A 40 -10.80 6.16 -12.08
N PRO A 41 -10.87 7.51 -12.10
CA PRO A 41 -12.06 8.23 -11.65
C PRO A 41 -13.33 7.67 -12.30
N GLU A 42 -13.27 7.31 -13.58
CA GLU A 42 -14.35 6.69 -14.33
C GLU A 42 -14.72 5.32 -13.75
N ASP A 43 -13.75 4.45 -13.45
CA ASP A 43 -14.04 3.12 -12.85
C ASP A 43 -14.78 3.22 -11.51
N PHE A 44 -14.55 4.31 -10.75
CA PHE A 44 -15.25 4.58 -9.51
C PHE A 44 -16.57 5.34 -9.72
N GLN A 45 -16.72 6.09 -10.82
CA GLN A 45 -17.93 6.83 -11.23
C GLN A 45 -18.99 5.96 -11.92
N THR A 46 -18.57 5.04 -12.80
CA THR A 46 -19.44 4.19 -13.64
C THR A 46 -20.06 3.03 -12.87
N VAL A 47 -20.02 3.08 -11.53
CA VAL A 47 -20.59 2.09 -10.65
C VAL A 47 -22.11 2.26 -10.57
N GLU A 48 -22.79 2.08 -11.71
CA GLU A 48 -24.05 1.32 -11.74
C GLU A 48 -23.69 -0.17 -11.57
N ILE A 49 -23.10 -0.55 -10.43
CA ILE A 49 -22.70 -1.95 -10.19
C ILE A 49 -23.73 -2.60 -9.29
N GLU A 50 -24.12 -3.80 -9.73
CA GLU A 50 -25.23 -4.67 -9.33
C GLU A 50 -25.27 -5.11 -7.84
N HIS A 51 -24.48 -4.47 -6.95
CA HIS A 51 -24.31 -4.84 -5.54
C HIS A 51 -24.42 -3.62 -4.59
N PRO A 52 -25.65 -3.21 -4.21
CA PRO A 52 -25.91 -2.06 -3.33
C PRO A 52 -25.25 -2.15 -1.94
N GLU A 53 -24.96 -3.34 -1.44
CA GLU A 53 -24.29 -3.59 -0.16
C GLU A 53 -22.86 -3.03 -0.07
N HIS A 54 -22.24 -2.70 -1.22
CA HIS A 54 -20.95 -2.01 -1.27
C HIS A 54 -21.06 -0.48 -1.21
N ARG A 55 -22.27 0.09 -1.26
CA ARG A 55 -22.52 1.54 -1.16
C ARG A 55 -22.60 2.08 0.27
N GLU A 56 -22.87 1.28 1.31
CA GLU A 56 -23.12 1.85 2.66
C GLU A 56 -22.00 2.74 3.19
N HIS A 57 -20.78 2.55 2.67
CA HIS A 57 -19.61 3.31 3.07
C HIS A 57 -19.26 4.48 2.16
N LEU A 58 -19.70 4.53 0.90
CA LEU A 58 -19.31 5.58 -0.06
C LEU A 58 -20.37 6.69 -0.14
N SER A 59 -19.98 7.94 0.10
CA SER A 59 -20.81 9.14 -0.11
C SER A 59 -20.95 9.46 -1.59
N ASN A 60 -21.91 10.33 -1.92
CA ASN A 60 -22.22 10.78 -3.28
C ASN A 60 -21.01 11.41 -4.01
N ASP A 61 -19.94 11.76 -3.29
CA ASP A 61 -18.69 12.36 -3.81
C ASP A 61 -17.49 11.40 -3.72
N PHE A 62 -17.65 10.08 -3.89
CA PHE A 62 -16.60 9.03 -3.80
C PHE A 62 -16.04 8.74 -2.41
N LEU A 63 -16.45 9.47 -1.38
CA LEU A 63 -15.74 9.49 -0.11
C LEU A 63 -16.42 8.70 0.98
N LEU A 64 -15.63 8.01 1.79
CA LEU A 64 -16.15 7.27 2.92
C LEU A 64 -16.86 8.20 3.91
N LYS A 65 -17.90 7.73 4.63
CA LYS A 65 -18.43 8.49 5.78
C LYS A 65 -17.31 8.72 6.82
N ASP A 66 -17.34 9.85 7.51
CA ASP A 66 -16.43 10.20 8.62
C ASP A 66 -14.93 10.12 8.26
N LEU A 67 -14.62 10.57 7.05
CA LEU A 67 -13.29 10.49 6.47
C LEU A 67 -12.41 11.66 6.94
N LYS A 68 -11.31 11.32 7.61
CA LYS A 68 -10.30 12.30 8.03
C LYS A 68 -9.34 12.54 6.89
N ASN A 69 -9.38 13.76 6.34
CA ASN A 69 -8.47 14.21 5.30
C ASN A 69 -7.10 14.52 5.90
N LEU A 70 -6.06 13.91 5.35
CA LEU A 70 -4.66 14.24 5.59
C LEU A 70 -4.19 15.20 4.48
N ASP A 71 -4.38 16.50 4.71
CA ASP A 71 -3.94 17.55 3.79
C ASP A 71 -2.46 17.88 4.00
N TRP A 72 -1.59 17.15 3.32
CA TRP A 72 -0.14 17.37 3.37
C TRP A 72 0.28 18.75 2.82
N ALA A 73 -0.51 19.33 1.92
CA ALA A 73 -0.15 20.58 1.25
C ALA A 73 -0.32 21.77 2.17
N LYS A 74 -1.25 21.69 3.13
CA LYS A 74 -1.50 22.71 4.13
C LYS A 74 -0.66 22.57 5.39
N GLY A 75 -0.26 21.36 5.76
CA GLY A 75 0.56 21.12 6.95
C GLY A 75 -0.08 21.67 8.23
N THR A 76 0.75 22.06 9.20
CA THR A 76 0.35 22.55 10.54
C THR A 76 -0.56 23.78 10.55
N TYR A 77 -0.71 24.51 9.43
CA TYR A 77 -1.50 25.75 9.42
C TYR A 77 -3.00 25.52 9.56
N ASP A 78 -3.52 24.36 9.17
CA ASP A 78 -4.95 24.05 9.19
C ASP A 78 -5.32 22.88 10.12
N PHE A 79 -4.33 22.16 10.69
CA PHE A 79 -4.63 21.12 11.67
C PHE A 79 -5.03 21.78 12.99
N LYS A 80 -6.26 21.56 13.42
CA LYS A 80 -6.75 22.09 14.68
C LYS A 80 -5.95 21.50 15.84
N GLU A 81 -5.79 22.29 16.89
CA GLU A 81 -5.27 21.79 18.16
C GLU A 81 -6.06 20.54 18.57
N GLY A 82 -5.36 19.41 18.73
CA GLY A 82 -5.96 18.11 19.07
C GLY A 82 -6.07 17.09 17.92
N GLU A 83 -5.72 17.41 16.68
CA GLU A 83 -5.80 16.45 15.56
C GLU A 83 -4.67 15.40 15.51
N ASP A 84 -3.63 15.53 16.37
CA ASP A 84 -2.48 14.61 16.53
C ASP A 84 -1.80 14.20 15.21
N VAL A 85 -1.86 15.07 14.20
CA VAL A 85 -1.14 14.90 12.95
C VAL A 85 0.33 15.27 13.15
N LEU A 86 1.24 14.38 12.76
CA LEU A 86 2.68 14.64 12.80
C LEU A 86 3.13 15.20 11.45
N THR A 87 3.84 16.33 11.47
CA THR A 87 4.26 17.05 10.26
C THR A 87 5.39 18.04 10.59
N ALA A 88 6.30 18.26 9.64
CA ALA A 88 7.31 19.32 9.70
C ALA A 88 6.88 20.59 8.93
N GLY A 89 5.58 20.75 8.68
CA GLY A 89 5.00 21.88 7.97
C GLY A 89 4.48 21.55 6.57
N PRO A 90 3.95 22.56 5.86
CA PRO A 90 3.28 22.36 4.59
C PRO A 90 4.22 21.80 3.54
N ARG A 91 3.72 20.80 2.82
CA ARG A 91 4.45 20.14 1.73
C ARG A 91 5.76 19.45 2.13
N ILE A 92 5.99 19.24 3.43
CA ILE A 92 7.18 18.52 3.91
C ILE A 92 6.83 17.03 4.13
N TYR A 93 5.87 16.74 4.99
CA TYR A 93 5.17 15.46 5.09
C TYR A 93 3.97 15.63 6.03
N ALA A 94 3.08 14.65 6.05
CA ALA A 94 2.07 14.49 7.08
C ALA A 94 1.88 13.01 7.44
N ILE A 95 1.63 12.71 8.71
CA ILE A 95 1.26 11.38 9.20
C ILE A 95 -0.01 11.52 10.03
N SER A 96 -1.07 10.84 9.62
CA SER A 96 -2.36 10.91 10.32
C SER A 96 -2.28 10.33 11.74
N PRO A 97 -3.20 10.70 12.64
CA PRO A 97 -3.34 10.01 13.92
C PRO A 97 -3.69 8.53 13.74
N ILE A 98 -3.42 7.75 14.77
CA ILE A 98 -3.82 6.34 14.89
C ILE A 98 -5.17 6.26 15.59
N ASP A 99 -6.22 6.01 14.81
CA ASP A 99 -7.58 5.85 15.32
C ASP A 99 -8.41 4.96 14.38
N ASN A 100 -9.70 4.81 14.69
CA ASN A 100 -10.62 3.95 13.96
C ASN A 100 -11.31 4.63 12.75
N SER A 101 -10.99 5.89 12.47
CA SER A 101 -11.62 6.66 11.39
C SER A 101 -11.15 6.21 10.02
N ASN A 102 -11.99 6.46 9.02
CA ASN A 102 -11.56 6.40 7.63
C ASN A 102 -10.53 7.49 7.35
N LYS A 103 -9.61 7.23 6.42
CA LYS A 103 -8.54 8.15 6.05
C LYS A 103 -8.65 8.54 4.59
N PHE A 104 -8.25 9.75 4.27
CA PHE A 104 -8.06 10.20 2.89
C PHE A 104 -6.81 11.01 2.76
N SER A 105 -6.15 10.89 1.62
CA SER A 105 -5.15 11.83 1.21
C SER A 105 -5.13 11.91 -0.31
N GLY A 106 -5.22 13.13 -0.83
CA GLY A 106 -5.16 13.42 -2.26
C GLY A 106 -3.82 14.04 -2.66
N GLY A 107 -3.62 14.20 -3.97
CA GLY A 107 -2.48 14.97 -4.48
C GLY A 107 -1.15 14.23 -4.51
N PHE A 108 -1.16 12.89 -4.60
CA PHE A 108 0.05 12.07 -4.72
C PHE A 108 0.67 12.19 -6.12
N GLY A 109 1.22 13.35 -6.46
CA GLY A 109 1.92 13.57 -7.74
C GLY A 109 3.23 12.79 -7.81
N HIS A 110 4.26 13.27 -7.11
CA HIS A 110 5.52 12.53 -6.91
C HIS A 110 5.61 11.91 -5.50
N CYS A 111 4.62 12.17 -4.65
CA CYS A 111 4.58 11.72 -3.27
C CYS A 111 4.34 10.21 -3.15
N MET A 112 4.72 9.66 -2.01
CA MET A 112 4.46 8.27 -1.62
C MET A 112 3.69 8.24 -0.31
N GLY A 113 2.98 7.15 -0.06
CA GLY A 113 2.27 6.92 1.20
C GLY A 113 2.49 5.52 1.72
N LEU A 114 2.60 5.40 3.04
CA LEU A 114 2.54 4.15 3.78
C LEU A 114 1.21 4.11 4.53
N ILE A 115 0.46 3.03 4.37
CA ILE A 115 -0.76 2.77 5.12
C ILE A 115 -0.49 1.57 6.02
N VAL A 116 -0.77 1.71 7.30
CA VAL A 116 -0.61 0.64 8.29
C VAL A 116 -1.94 0.48 9.03
N ALA A 117 -2.44 -0.75 9.12
CA ALA A 117 -3.68 -1.06 9.82
C ALA A 117 -3.54 -2.31 10.69
N GLY A 118 -4.18 -2.32 11.86
CA GLY A 118 -4.18 -3.45 12.78
C GLY A 118 -5.39 -3.43 13.70
N ILE A 119 -5.52 -4.44 14.56
CA ILE A 119 -6.65 -4.55 15.51
C ILE A 119 -6.19 -4.06 16.87
N ASP A 120 -6.81 -3.01 17.39
CA ASP A 120 -6.50 -2.45 18.71
C ASP A 120 -6.77 -3.50 19.81
N LYS A 121 -5.80 -3.68 20.72
CA LYS A 121 -5.89 -4.66 21.82
C LYS A 121 -7.00 -4.34 22.81
N LYS A 122 -7.33 -3.05 22.99
CA LYS A 122 -8.28 -2.59 24.01
C LYS A 122 -9.71 -2.62 23.48
N THR A 123 -9.92 -2.09 22.28
CA THR A 123 -11.28 -1.95 21.71
C THR A 123 -11.68 -3.12 20.81
N GLY A 124 -10.72 -3.86 20.26
CA GLY A 124 -10.97 -4.87 19.25
C GLY A 124 -11.33 -4.31 17.87
N GLU A 125 -11.33 -2.98 17.71
CA GLU A 125 -11.60 -2.30 16.44
C GLU A 125 -10.34 -2.21 15.57
N ASN A 126 -10.53 -2.06 14.26
CA ASN A 126 -9.41 -1.69 13.40
C ASN A 126 -8.96 -0.27 13.73
N ILE A 127 -7.66 -0.06 13.74
CA ILE A 127 -7.03 1.26 13.79
C ILE A 127 -6.01 1.36 12.67
N SER A 128 -5.81 2.57 12.15
CA SER A 128 -4.84 2.80 11.09
C SER A 128 -4.23 4.19 11.12
N PHE A 129 -3.10 4.32 10.43
CA PHE A 129 -2.57 5.61 10.01
C PHE A 129 -2.12 5.55 8.54
N ILE A 130 -2.09 6.71 7.91
CA ILE A 130 -1.53 6.93 6.57
C ILE A 130 -0.46 8.02 6.64
N THR A 131 0.61 7.84 5.86
CA THR A 131 1.61 8.88 5.61
C THR A 131 1.40 9.51 4.23
N HIS A 132 1.76 10.77 4.09
CA HIS A 132 1.92 11.45 2.82
C HIS A 132 3.24 12.22 2.86
N GLN A 133 4.21 11.78 2.04
CA GLN A 133 5.54 12.38 1.99
C GLN A 133 6.04 12.50 0.54
N PRO A 134 6.89 13.49 0.23
CA PRO A 134 7.63 13.52 -1.02
C PRO A 134 8.55 12.28 -1.12
N SER A 135 9.07 12.02 -2.31
CA SER A 135 9.94 10.87 -2.51
C SER A 135 11.24 10.96 -1.67
N SER A 136 11.68 12.15 -1.28
CA SER A 136 12.76 12.34 -0.30
C SER A 136 12.22 12.45 1.12
N PHE A 137 12.91 11.87 2.10
CA PHE A 137 12.53 11.97 3.52
C PHE A 137 13.55 12.78 4.34
N SER A 138 13.05 13.50 5.34
CA SER A 138 13.85 14.24 6.33
C SER A 138 14.12 13.40 7.59
N GLU A 139 15.00 13.90 8.46
CA GLU A 139 15.22 13.32 9.79
C GLU A 139 13.94 13.37 10.64
N ASP A 140 13.21 14.49 10.62
CA ASP A 140 11.94 14.64 11.33
C ASP A 140 10.92 13.58 10.90
N PHE A 141 10.78 13.34 9.58
CA PHE A 141 9.90 12.28 9.09
C PHE A 141 10.30 10.91 9.64
N THR A 142 11.60 10.64 9.75
CA THR A 142 12.10 9.37 10.27
C THR A 142 11.74 9.18 11.74
N VAL A 143 11.90 10.24 12.55
CA VAL A 143 11.53 10.23 13.97
C VAL A 143 10.03 10.01 14.14
N ASP A 144 9.21 10.76 13.40
CA ASP A 144 7.75 10.71 13.51
C ASP A 144 7.16 9.41 12.95
N LEU A 145 7.72 8.88 11.86
CA LEU A 145 7.34 7.57 11.35
C LEU A 145 7.63 6.48 12.37
N LYS A 146 8.83 6.46 12.96
CA LYS A 146 9.18 5.48 14.01
C LYS A 146 8.25 5.58 15.21
N LYS A 147 7.92 6.80 15.64
CA LYS A 147 6.95 7.03 16.71
C LYS A 147 5.61 6.36 16.38
N ARG A 148 5.04 6.57 15.19
CA ARG A 148 3.74 5.97 14.81
C ARG A 148 3.80 4.47 14.60
N LEU A 149 4.88 3.95 14.01
CA LEU A 149 5.08 2.52 13.86
C LEU A 149 5.14 1.82 15.24
N ASN A 150 5.89 2.37 16.19
CA ASN A 150 5.98 1.83 17.54
C ASN A 150 4.66 1.92 18.30
N GLU A 151 3.94 3.05 18.19
CA GLU A 151 2.61 3.19 18.79
C GLU A 151 1.63 2.14 18.21
N MET A 152 1.63 1.92 16.89
CA MET A 152 0.85 0.83 16.28
C MET A 152 1.22 -0.54 16.84
N LYS A 153 2.52 -0.84 17.00
CA LYS A 153 2.99 -2.12 17.57
C LYS A 153 2.50 -2.34 18.99
N GLU A 154 2.53 -1.29 19.80
CA GLU A 154 2.09 -1.33 21.20
C GLU A 154 0.57 -1.49 21.31
N ARG A 155 -0.19 -0.79 20.46
CA ARG A 155 -1.65 -0.79 20.48
C ARG A 155 -2.29 -2.00 19.81
N CYS A 156 -1.69 -2.57 18.76
CA CYS A 156 -2.31 -3.62 17.96
C CYS A 156 -2.00 -5.03 18.45
N ARG A 157 -2.98 -5.95 18.38
CA ARG A 157 -2.79 -7.38 18.64
C ARG A 157 -1.63 -7.91 17.79
N GLN A 158 -0.76 -8.72 18.38
CA GLN A 158 0.38 -9.30 17.66
C GLN A 158 -0.10 -10.11 16.44
N GLY A 159 0.54 -9.88 15.29
CA GLY A 159 0.16 -10.50 14.02
C GLY A 159 -1.20 -10.04 13.45
N SER A 160 -1.74 -8.90 13.90
CA SER A 160 -2.92 -8.29 13.26
C SER A 160 -2.58 -7.13 12.33
N VAL A 161 -1.35 -6.62 12.40
CA VAL A 161 -0.88 -5.47 11.64
C VAL A 161 -0.51 -5.89 10.23
N ASP A 162 -0.97 -5.13 9.24
CA ASP A 162 -0.56 -5.21 7.84
C ASP A 162 -0.18 -3.81 7.35
N ALA A 163 0.61 -3.73 6.27
CA ALA A 163 1.11 -2.47 5.74
C ALA A 163 1.27 -2.50 4.22
N ILE A 164 0.94 -1.39 3.58
CA ILE A 164 1.07 -1.21 2.13
C ILE A 164 1.71 0.14 1.77
N ILE A 165 2.43 0.18 0.66
CA ILE A 165 3.02 1.39 0.08
C ILE A 165 2.31 1.72 -1.23
N VAL A 166 1.95 2.99 -1.41
CA VAL A 166 1.30 3.53 -2.61
C VAL A 166 2.02 4.75 -3.17
N GLY A 167 1.71 5.07 -4.42
CA GLY A 167 2.14 6.31 -5.08
C GLY A 167 3.57 6.25 -5.62
N GLY A 168 4.18 7.42 -5.71
CA GLY A 168 5.51 7.63 -6.28
C GLY A 168 5.50 7.84 -7.79
N ILE A 169 6.67 8.22 -8.29
CA ILE A 169 6.95 8.39 -9.72
C ILE A 169 8.31 7.79 -10.04
N SER A 170 8.37 7.09 -11.17
CA SER A 170 9.59 6.54 -11.76
C SER A 170 9.45 6.81 -13.25
N ASN A 171 9.63 8.07 -13.62
CA ASN A 171 9.77 8.44 -15.02
C ASN A 171 11.06 7.82 -15.60
N SER A 172 11.32 8.04 -16.88
CA SER A 172 12.57 7.63 -17.55
C SER A 172 13.82 8.30 -17.00
N ASN A 173 13.71 9.19 -16.01
CA ASN A 173 14.86 9.82 -15.38
C ASN A 173 15.34 8.97 -14.19
N GLU A 174 16.57 8.47 -14.33
CA GLU A 174 17.27 7.63 -13.35
C GLU A 174 17.32 8.23 -11.93
N LEU A 175 17.30 9.55 -11.78
CA LEU A 175 17.25 10.20 -10.47
C LEU A 175 15.95 9.86 -9.74
N PHE A 176 14.79 9.97 -10.38
CA PHE A 176 13.50 9.70 -9.74
C PHE A 176 13.36 8.21 -9.42
N LYS A 177 13.83 7.33 -10.30
CA LYS A 177 13.90 5.89 -10.05
C LYS A 177 14.74 5.57 -8.81
N LYS A 178 15.94 6.17 -8.69
CA LYS A 178 16.80 6.00 -7.50
C LYS A 178 16.14 6.51 -6.24
N ILE A 179 15.49 7.68 -6.30
CA ILE A 179 14.78 8.23 -5.14
C ILE A 179 13.64 7.29 -4.74
N TYR A 180 12.78 6.88 -5.67
CA TYR A 180 11.67 5.94 -5.43
C TYR A 180 12.14 4.64 -4.76
N VAL A 181 13.18 4.00 -5.31
CA VAL A 181 13.76 2.77 -4.74
C VAL A 181 14.32 3.02 -3.33
N LYS A 182 15.01 4.14 -3.11
CA LYS A 182 15.52 4.52 -1.79
C LYS A 182 14.38 4.71 -0.78
N THR A 183 13.28 5.35 -1.18
CA THR A 183 12.11 5.55 -0.32
C THR A 183 11.45 4.23 0.05
N ILE A 184 11.27 3.32 -0.91
CA ILE A 184 10.71 2.00 -0.61
C ILE A 184 11.62 1.26 0.37
N HIS A 185 12.93 1.19 0.08
CA HIS A 185 13.85 0.49 0.98
C HIS A 185 13.82 1.07 2.39
N PHE A 186 13.71 2.39 2.53
CA PHE A 186 13.55 3.04 3.81
C PHE A 186 12.24 2.59 4.50
N LEU A 187 11.08 2.77 3.87
CA LEU A 187 9.78 2.40 4.45
C LEU A 187 9.70 0.90 4.77
N SER A 188 10.20 0.04 3.90
CA SER A 188 10.27 -1.41 4.11
C SER A 188 11.19 -1.78 5.27
N LYS A 189 12.34 -1.11 5.40
CA LYS A 189 13.26 -1.34 6.53
C LYS A 189 12.59 -0.98 7.85
N GLU A 190 12.00 0.21 7.96
CA GLU A 190 11.37 0.67 9.20
C GLU A 190 10.18 -0.25 9.58
N THR A 191 9.33 -0.60 8.60
CA THR A 191 8.21 -1.54 8.80
C THR A 191 8.71 -2.92 9.27
N ARG A 192 9.76 -3.46 8.64
CA ARG A 192 10.33 -4.76 8.99
C ARG A 192 10.99 -4.76 10.37
N GLN A 193 11.68 -3.69 10.73
CA GLN A 193 12.27 -3.55 12.06
C GLN A 193 11.20 -3.48 13.16
N THR A 194 10.08 -2.82 12.89
CA THR A 194 8.99 -2.71 13.87
C THR A 194 8.16 -4.00 13.95
N PHE A 195 7.68 -4.52 12.82
CA PHE A 195 6.66 -5.59 12.79
C PHE A 195 7.18 -6.96 12.34
N GLY A 196 8.39 -7.05 11.78
CA GLY A 196 8.98 -8.30 11.32
C GLY A 196 8.62 -8.70 9.88
N PHE A 197 7.94 -7.85 9.12
CA PHE A 197 7.57 -8.10 7.72
C PHE A 197 7.77 -6.87 6.83
N GLU A 198 7.81 -7.06 5.51
CA GLU A 198 7.90 -5.96 4.53
C GLU A 198 6.51 -5.57 4.02
N PRO A 199 6.23 -4.27 3.85
CA PRO A 199 4.95 -3.80 3.33
C PRO A 199 4.80 -4.16 1.85
N VAL A 200 3.57 -4.39 1.41
CA VAL A 200 3.27 -4.67 -0.01
C VAL A 200 3.28 -3.38 -0.81
N ILE A 201 3.99 -3.37 -1.94
CA ILE A 201 4.02 -2.22 -2.86
C ILE A 201 2.89 -2.37 -3.85
N VAL A 202 1.98 -1.39 -3.88
CA VAL A 202 0.73 -1.46 -4.63
C VAL A 202 0.84 -0.65 -5.91
N ASN A 203 0.65 -1.32 -7.04
CA ASN A 203 0.55 -0.72 -8.37
C ASN A 203 1.75 0.16 -8.79
N GLY A 204 2.90 0.02 -8.12
CA GLY A 204 4.15 0.66 -8.48
C GLY A 204 4.14 2.19 -8.62
N PRO A 205 5.26 2.76 -9.09
CA PRO A 205 5.34 4.18 -9.37
C PRO A 205 4.55 4.53 -10.64
N LYS A 206 4.14 5.79 -10.76
CA LYS A 206 3.66 6.35 -12.03
C LYS A 206 4.83 6.46 -13.01
N VAL A 207 4.57 6.13 -14.28
CA VAL A 207 5.57 6.21 -15.36
C VAL A 207 5.29 7.40 -16.30
N LEU A 208 4.12 8.04 -16.19
CA LEU A 208 3.63 9.03 -17.15
C LEU A 208 4.16 10.47 -16.92
N VAL A 209 4.24 11.20 -18.03
CA VAL A 209 4.34 12.66 -18.11
C VAL A 209 3.19 13.14 -19.01
N PRO A 210 2.37 14.14 -18.62
CA PRO A 210 2.48 14.97 -17.41
C PRO A 210 2.20 14.19 -16.12
N VAL A 211 2.70 14.73 -15.00
CA VAL A 211 2.49 14.14 -13.67
C VAL A 211 1.02 14.27 -13.31
N THR A 212 0.33 13.14 -13.21
CA THR A 212 -1.03 13.08 -12.68
C THR A 212 -0.98 12.85 -11.17
N VAL A 213 -2.03 13.26 -10.46
CA VAL A 213 -2.17 13.02 -9.03
C VAL A 213 -2.93 11.72 -8.79
N ASP A 214 -2.49 10.94 -7.79
CA ASP A 214 -3.33 9.86 -7.25
C ASP A 214 -4.09 10.39 -6.01
N GLU A 215 -5.23 9.76 -5.74
CA GLU A 215 -6.00 9.93 -4.51
C GLU A 215 -6.12 8.59 -3.79
N VAL A 216 -6.12 8.65 -2.47
CA VAL A 216 -6.12 7.47 -1.61
C VAL A 216 -7.19 7.62 -0.54
N SER A 217 -8.15 6.72 -0.53
CA SER A 217 -9.15 6.58 0.54
C SER A 217 -8.98 5.23 1.24
N PHE A 218 -8.95 5.21 2.57
CA PHE A 218 -8.84 3.99 3.36
C PHE A 218 -10.08 3.80 4.22
N ASP A 219 -10.82 2.73 3.93
CA ASP A 219 -11.91 2.20 4.73
C ASP A 219 -11.32 1.34 5.83
N ASN A 220 -11.25 1.93 7.02
CA ASN A 220 -10.59 1.33 8.16
C ASN A 220 -11.38 0.13 8.70
N LYS A 221 -12.72 0.20 8.69
CA LYS A 221 -13.58 -0.90 9.15
C LYS A 221 -13.39 -2.14 8.28
N ASN A 222 -13.34 -1.98 6.96
CA ASN A 222 -13.23 -3.09 6.01
C ASN A 222 -11.79 -3.40 5.58
N ARG A 223 -10.79 -2.69 6.10
CA ARG A 223 -9.37 -2.76 5.71
C ARG A 223 -9.21 -2.68 4.20
N ARG A 224 -9.88 -1.70 3.58
CA ARG A 224 -9.93 -1.56 2.13
C ARG A 224 -9.36 -0.22 1.70
N LEU A 225 -8.37 -0.28 0.83
CA LEU A 225 -7.78 0.89 0.18
C LEU A 225 -8.42 1.10 -1.19
N TYR A 226 -8.84 2.32 -1.48
CA TYR A 226 -9.22 2.78 -2.80
C TYR A 226 -8.12 3.71 -3.32
N LEU A 227 -7.44 3.28 -4.38
CA LEU A 227 -6.39 4.03 -5.06
C LEU A 227 -6.92 4.51 -6.42
N ILE A 228 -7.25 5.80 -6.49
CA ILE A 228 -7.77 6.44 -7.71
C ILE A 228 -6.60 7.04 -8.47
N ARG A 229 -6.44 6.67 -9.74
CA ARG A 229 -5.31 7.05 -10.58
C ARG A 229 -5.78 7.37 -11.99
N SER A 230 -5.12 8.30 -12.67
CA SER A 230 -5.40 8.57 -14.10
C SER A 230 -5.21 7.35 -15.02
N LYS A 231 -4.30 6.45 -14.66
CA LYS A 231 -4.01 5.21 -15.40
C LYS A 231 -3.54 4.12 -14.45
N VAL A 232 -4.13 2.93 -14.59
CA VAL A 232 -3.70 1.73 -13.87
C VAL A 232 -2.53 1.09 -14.62
N ASN A 233 -1.45 0.71 -13.92
CA ASN A 233 -0.34 0.01 -14.56
C ASN A 233 -0.78 -1.42 -14.87
N SER A 234 -0.54 -1.88 -16.11
CA SER A 234 -0.87 -3.25 -16.53
C SER A 234 0.00 -4.31 -15.86
N ASN A 235 1.18 -3.93 -15.35
CA ASN A 235 2.12 -4.81 -14.66
C ASN A 235 2.22 -4.41 -13.19
N ILE A 236 1.46 -5.10 -12.33
CA ILE A 236 1.56 -5.00 -10.86
C ILE A 236 2.74 -5.88 -10.41
N GLY A 237 3.97 -5.49 -10.76
CA GLY A 237 5.19 -6.17 -10.32
C GLY A 237 5.76 -5.52 -9.06
N SER A 238 6.32 -6.31 -8.14
CA SER A 238 7.17 -5.78 -7.06
C SER A 238 8.42 -5.15 -7.69
N PHE A 239 8.57 -3.83 -7.56
CA PHE A 239 9.76 -3.09 -8.02
C PHE A 239 10.97 -3.27 -7.11
N VAL A 240 10.80 -4.01 -6.02
CA VAL A 240 11.88 -4.41 -5.12
C VAL A 240 12.18 -5.88 -5.37
N ASP A 241 13.40 -6.14 -5.83
CA ASP A 241 14.08 -7.41 -5.59
C ASP A 241 14.20 -7.55 -4.07
N SER A 242 13.16 -8.06 -3.42
CA SER A 242 13.20 -8.30 -1.99
C SER A 242 14.36 -9.27 -1.72
N SER A 243 15.04 -9.12 -0.61
CA SER A 243 16.06 -10.10 -0.18
C SER A 243 15.48 -11.52 -0.06
N PHE A 244 14.14 -11.63 0.06
CA PHE A 244 13.34 -12.85 -0.12
C PHE A 244 13.40 -13.46 -1.52
N ASN A 245 13.63 -12.68 -2.58
CA ASN A 245 13.84 -13.18 -3.94
C ASN A 245 15.27 -13.70 -4.15
N LYS A 246 16.26 -13.23 -3.37
CA LYS A 246 17.64 -13.73 -3.45
C LYS A 246 17.84 -15.06 -2.72
N GLN A 247 17.25 -15.24 -1.53
CA GLN A 247 17.38 -16.52 -0.80
C GLN A 247 16.77 -17.71 -1.54
N ASN A 248 15.76 -17.51 -2.40
CA ASN A 248 15.21 -18.58 -3.24
C ASN A 248 15.95 -18.78 -4.56
N ARG A 249 16.85 -17.87 -4.96
CA ARG A 249 17.75 -18.06 -6.11
C ARG A 249 19.05 -18.75 -5.72
N GLU A 250 19.49 -18.60 -4.48
CA GLU A 250 20.72 -19.21 -3.96
C GLU A 250 20.52 -20.59 -3.31
N MET A 251 19.27 -21.06 -3.12
CA MET A 251 18.96 -22.43 -2.64
C MET A 251 18.38 -23.35 -3.74
N GLY A 252 18.47 -22.95 -5.01
CA GLY A 252 17.81 -23.62 -6.15
C GLY A 252 18.73 -24.26 -7.18
N THR A 253 20.03 -24.37 -6.93
CA THR A 253 20.97 -25.12 -7.77
C THR A 253 22.07 -25.69 -6.87
N ASP A 254 21.83 -26.88 -6.35
CA ASP A 254 22.85 -27.90 -6.03
C ASP A 254 22.13 -29.06 -5.33
N PHE A 255 21.38 -29.86 -6.08
CA PHE A 255 21.20 -31.29 -5.79
C PHE A 255 20.78 -32.02 -7.07
N ILE A 256 21.72 -32.88 -7.51
CA ILE A 256 21.74 -33.85 -8.63
C ILE A 256 21.97 -33.26 -10.02
#